data_AF-A0A522E8G8-F1
#
_entry.id   AF-A0A522E8G8-F1
#
_cell.length_a   1.000
_cell.length_b   1.000
_cell.length_c   1.000
_cell.angle_alpha   90.00
_cell.angle_beta   90.00
_cell.angle_gamma   90.00
#
_symmetry.space_group_name_H-M   'P 1'
#
loop_
_entity.id
_entity.type
_entity.pdbx_description
1 polymer ?
#
loop_
_entity_poly.entity_id
_entity_poly.type
_entity_poly.pdbx_seq_one_letter_code
_entity_poly.pdbx_strand_id
1 'polypeptide(L)'
;MEVHAHTHTPRKKWTHYFWEFLMLFLAITLGFFVENQREHFVEKKREKQYIRSMIDDLGHDTAVFSIDNRVRLEAVTMYDSVILLLNKKNRSEFDQQRLYYLSRMGLRLSPFPRINDRTYEQMKSSGNLRLIHDSKTADQVTKYYFNANEFVVNEDQT
;
A
#
# COMPACT_ATOMS: atom_id res chain seq x y z
N MET A 1 70.19 41.84 23.55
CA MET A 1 70.22 40.40 23.90
C MET A 1 68.78 39.93 23.85
N GLU A 2 68.36 39.37 22.72
CA GLU A 2 66.98 38.90 22.56
C GLU A 2 66.86 37.56 23.27
N VAL A 3 66.03 37.54 24.31
CA VAL A 3 65.80 36.36 25.14
C VAL A 3 64.57 35.67 24.59
N HIS A 4 64.76 34.62 23.79
CA HIS A 4 63.67 33.78 23.32
C HIS A 4 63.05 33.05 24.53
N ALA A 5 61.89 33.53 24.98
CA ALA A 5 61.06 32.80 25.92
C ALA A 5 60.46 31.59 25.19
N HIS A 6 61.12 30.43 25.30
CA HIS A 6 60.52 29.17 24.92
C HIS A 6 59.41 28.87 25.93
N THR A 7 58.16 29.11 25.51
CA THR A 7 56.96 28.73 26.24
C THR A 7 57.00 27.22 26.44
N HIS A 8 57.40 26.76 27.63
CA HIS A 8 57.30 25.36 28.02
C HIS A 8 55.80 25.01 28.10
N THR A 9 55.23 24.48 27.02
CA THR A 9 53.94 23.79 27.13
C THR A 9 54.15 22.60 28.06
N PRO A 10 53.45 22.53 29.21
CA PRO A 10 53.59 21.40 30.12
C PRO A 10 53.21 20.13 29.36
N ARG A 11 54.11 19.13 29.37
CA ARG A 11 53.85 17.83 28.72
C ARG A 11 52.59 17.24 29.33
N LYS A 12 51.55 17.07 28.51
CA LYS A 12 50.30 16.43 28.93
C LYS A 12 50.61 15.02 29.42
N LYS A 13 50.14 14.70 30.63
CA LYS A 13 50.23 13.34 31.18
C LYS A 13 49.41 12.42 30.27
N TRP A 14 49.83 11.16 30.13
CA TRP A 14 49.12 10.17 29.31
C TRP A 14 47.62 10.07 29.62
N THR A 15 47.24 10.28 30.88
CA THR A 15 45.84 10.35 31.32
C THR A 15 45.03 11.42 30.61
N HIS A 16 45.62 12.57 30.25
CA HIS A 16 44.94 13.63 29.51
C HIS A 16 44.58 13.18 28.10
N TYR A 17 45.51 12.50 27.40
CA TYR A 17 45.25 11.95 26.07
C TYR A 17 44.19 10.84 26.11
N PHE A 18 44.17 10.02 27.17
CA PHE A 18 43.12 9.03 27.39
C PHE A 18 41.74 9.67 27.54
N TRP A 19 41.62 10.73 28.35
CA TRP A 19 40.35 11.44 28.51
C TRP A 19 39.92 12.20 27.25
N GLU A 20 40.85 12.78 26.49
CA GLU A 20 40.56 13.38 25.18
C GLU A 20 40.05 12.34 24.18
N PHE A 21 40.72 11.18 24.10
CA PHE A 21 40.26 10.06 23.29
C PHE A 21 38.87 9.60 23.73
N LEU A 22 38.67 9.38 25.03
CA LEU A 22 37.40 8.89 25.56
C LEU A 22 36.26 9.88 25.28
N MET A 23 36.50 11.19 25.41
CA MET A 23 35.52 12.22 25.08
C MET A 23 35.11 12.15 23.59
N LEU A 24 36.08 12.12 22.67
CA LEU A 24 35.80 12.07 21.24
C LEU A 24 35.15 10.74 20.84
N PHE A 25 35.64 9.63 21.40
CA PHE A 25 35.09 8.30 21.17
C PHE A 25 33.65 8.22 21.65
N LEU A 26 33.34 8.70 22.86
CA LEU A 26 31.98 8.72 23.39
C LEU A 26 31.07 9.65 22.58
N ALA A 27 31.54 10.82 22.17
CA ALA A 27 30.74 11.75 21.37
C ALA A 27 30.27 11.11 20.05
N ILE A 28 31.19 10.45 19.33
CA ILE A 28 30.87 9.77 18.07
C ILE A 28 30.02 8.52 18.31
N THR A 29 30.38 7.72 19.31
CA THR A 29 29.68 6.46 19.63
C THR A 29 28.24 6.71 20.08
N LEU A 30 28.01 7.69 20.95
CA LEU A 30 26.65 8.07 21.38
C LEU A 30 25.85 8.67 20.24
N GLY A 31 26.47 9.49 19.37
CA GLY A 31 25.81 10.00 18.17
C GLY A 31 25.30 8.87 17.28
N PHE A 32 26.14 7.85 17.05
CA PHE A 32 25.75 6.65 16.30
C PHE A 32 24.61 5.87 16.96
N PHE A 33 24.68 5.64 18.29
CA PHE A 33 23.61 4.94 19.01
C PHE A 33 22.27 5.68 18.97
N VAL A 34 22.29 7.00 19.16
CA VAL A 34 21.08 7.84 19.09
C VAL A 34 20.49 7.81 17.69
N GLU A 35 21.32 7.86 16.65
CA GLU A 35 20.86 7.79 15.26
C GLU A 35 20.20 6.44 14.95
N ASN A 36 20.86 5.32 15.32
CA ASN A 36 20.31 3.98 15.13
C ASN A 36 18.97 3.79 15.87
N GLN A 37 18.86 4.29 17.11
CA GLN A 37 17.62 4.22 17.88
C GLN A 37 16.51 5.09 17.28
N ARG A 38 16.85 6.29 16.78
CA ARG A 38 15.93 7.21 16.13
C ARG A 38 15.39 6.60 14.83
N GLU A 39 16.25 5.98 14.03
CA GLU A 39 15.88 5.32 12.78
C GLU A 39 14.84 4.21 13.03
N HIS A 40 15.13 3.27 13.94
CA HIS A 40 14.18 2.22 14.31
C HIS A 40 12.83 2.75 14.80
N PHE A 41 12.84 3.85 15.56
CA PHE A 41 11.59 4.48 16.01
C PHE A 41 10.78 5.06 14.85
N VAL A 42 11.44 5.76 13.93
CA VAL A 42 10.80 6.36 12.75
C VAL A 42 10.30 5.28 11.79
N GLU A 43 11.06 4.21 11.55
CA GLU A 43 10.67 3.08 10.71
C GLU A 43 9.39 2.40 11.22
N LYS A 44 9.31 2.08 12.52
CA LYS A 44 8.09 1.52 13.13
C LYS A 44 6.88 2.44 13.00
N LYS A 45 7.09 3.76 13.14
CA LYS A 45 6.01 4.74 12.96
C LYS A 45 5.53 4.77 11.50
N ARG A 46 6.45 4.71 10.54
CA ARG A 46 6.13 4.67 9.10
C ARG A 46 5.42 3.38 8.73
N GLU A 47 5.89 2.23 9.19
CA GLU A 47 5.22 0.94 9.01
C GLU A 47 3.76 1.03 9.45
N LYS A 48 3.50 1.48 10.68
CA LYS A 48 2.13 1.62 11.21
C LYS A 48 1.26 2.57 10.37
N GLN A 49 1.84 3.65 9.85
CA GLN A 49 1.11 4.57 8.98
C GLN A 49 0.74 3.91 7.65
N TYR A 50 1.68 3.20 7.03
CA TYR A 50 1.43 2.49 5.77
C TYR A 50 0.41 1.38 5.93
N ILE A 51 0.51 0.56 6.98
CA ILE A 51 -0.47 -0.52 7.22
C ILE A 51 -1.88 0.05 7.42
N ARG A 52 -2.02 1.18 8.11
CA ARG A 52 -3.32 1.87 8.23
C ARG A 52 -3.85 2.32 6.87
N SER A 53 -3.03 2.98 6.06
CA SER A 53 -3.44 3.41 4.73
C SER A 53 -3.81 2.24 3.81
N MET A 54 -3.11 1.10 3.92
CA MET A 54 -3.44 -0.11 3.15
C MET A 54 -4.77 -0.73 3.61
N ILE A 55 -5.05 -0.72 4.91
CA ILE A 55 -6.37 -1.14 5.44
C ILE A 55 -7.48 -0.22 4.92
N ASP A 56 -7.25 1.10 4.89
CA ASP A 56 -8.22 2.06 4.37
C ASP A 56 -8.47 1.83 2.86
N ASP A 57 -7.41 1.59 2.08
CA ASP A 57 -7.51 1.25 0.66
C ASP A 57 -8.34 -0.03 0.45
N LEU A 58 -8.07 -1.10 1.22
CA LEU A 58 -8.87 -2.35 1.20
C LEU A 58 -10.33 -2.14 1.61
N GLY A 59 -10.58 -1.25 2.57
CA GLY A 59 -11.93 -0.89 3.00
C GLY A 59 -12.72 -0.20 1.88
N HIS A 60 -12.07 0.67 1.11
CA HIS A 60 -12.65 1.30 -0.06
C HIS A 60 -13.00 0.26 -1.14
N ASP A 61 -12.05 -0.62 -1.47
CA ASP A 61 -12.25 -1.67 -2.48
C ASP A 61 -13.42 -2.59 -2.11
N THR A 62 -13.50 -3.00 -0.84
CA THR A 62 -14.60 -3.84 -0.36
C THR A 62 -15.96 -3.16 -0.53
N ALA A 63 -16.06 -1.87 -0.24
CA ALA A 63 -17.30 -1.11 -0.41
C ALA A 63 -17.69 -0.99 -1.89
N VAL A 64 -16.72 -0.69 -2.76
CA VAL A 64 -16.95 -0.56 -4.19
C VAL A 64 -17.36 -1.89 -4.82
N PHE A 65 -16.67 -2.99 -4.49
CA PHE A 65 -17.03 -4.32 -4.97
C PHE A 65 -18.39 -4.80 -4.46
N SER A 66 -18.77 -4.44 -3.23
CA SER A 66 -20.11 -4.76 -2.72
C SER A 66 -21.22 -4.09 -3.54
N ILE A 67 -21.02 -2.82 -3.92
CA ILE A 67 -21.95 -2.08 -4.78
C ILE A 67 -22.00 -2.69 -6.18
N ASP A 68 -20.85 -2.95 -6.79
CA ASP A 68 -20.75 -3.54 -8.12
C ASP A 68 -21.38 -4.94 -8.17
N ASN A 69 -21.11 -5.79 -7.18
CA ASN A 69 -21.71 -7.12 -7.09
C ASN A 69 -23.24 -7.06 -7.05
N ARG A 70 -23.83 -6.11 -6.30
CA ARG A 70 -25.28 -5.91 -6.28
C ARG A 70 -25.82 -5.53 -7.67
N VAL A 71 -25.18 -4.58 -8.35
CA VAL A 71 -25.60 -4.14 -9.69
C VAL A 71 -25.51 -5.30 -10.71
N ARG A 72 -24.47 -6.12 -10.62
CA ARG A 72 -24.32 -7.30 -11.49
C ARG A 72 -25.36 -8.37 -11.20
N LEU A 73 -25.69 -8.62 -9.93
CA LEU A 73 -26.78 -9.54 -9.57
C LEU A 73 -28.15 -9.06 -10.07
N GLU A 74 -28.40 -7.75 -10.05
CA GLU A 74 -29.60 -7.16 -10.66
C GLU A 74 -29.60 -7.40 -12.19
N ALA A 75 -28.46 -7.23 -12.86
CA ALA A 75 -28.33 -7.52 -14.29
C ALA A 75 -28.56 -9.01 -14.61
N VAL A 76 -28.02 -9.94 -13.80
CA VAL A 76 -28.29 -11.38 -13.94
C VAL A 76 -29.78 -11.67 -13.87
N THR A 77 -30.49 -11.07 -12.90
CA THR A 77 -31.95 -11.23 -12.77
C THR A 77 -32.71 -10.69 -13.98
N MET A 78 -32.23 -9.59 -14.59
CA MET A 78 -32.78 -9.07 -15.84
C MET A 78 -32.55 -10.05 -17.00
N TYR A 79 -31.36 -10.66 -17.10
CA TYR A 79 -31.07 -11.64 -18.14
C TYR A 79 -31.90 -12.91 -18.00
N ASP A 80 -32.12 -13.41 -16.78
CA ASP A 80 -33.03 -14.54 -16.54
C ASP A 80 -34.43 -14.23 -17.06
N SER A 81 -34.92 -13.02 -16.79
CA SER A 81 -36.21 -12.55 -17.30
C SER A 81 -36.23 -12.44 -18.84
N VAL A 82 -35.14 -11.98 -19.45
CA VAL A 82 -34.99 -11.93 -20.91
C VAL A 82 -35.05 -13.34 -21.51
N ILE A 83 -34.32 -14.31 -20.95
CA ILE A 83 -34.31 -15.70 -21.41
C ILE A 83 -35.72 -16.30 -21.33
N LEU A 84 -36.43 -16.09 -20.22
CA LEU A 84 -37.82 -16.54 -20.05
C LEU A 84 -38.75 -15.94 -21.12
N LEU A 85 -38.66 -14.64 -21.37
CA LEU A 85 -39.46 -13.95 -22.39
C LEU A 85 -39.08 -14.40 -23.82
N LEU A 86 -37.81 -14.72 -24.07
CA LEU A 86 -37.36 -15.22 -25.36
C LEU A 86 -37.95 -16.59 -25.68
N ASN A 87 -38.12 -17.45 -24.68
CA ASN A 87 -38.67 -18.80 -24.80
C ASN A 87 -40.20 -18.87 -24.84
N LYS A 88 -40.90 -17.75 -24.61
CA LYS A 88 -42.37 -17.68 -24.63
C LYS A 88 -42.90 -17.73 -26.07
N LYS A 89 -43.70 -18.76 -26.42
CA LYS A 89 -44.26 -18.95 -27.78
C LYS A 89 -45.11 -17.77 -28.29
N ASN A 90 -46.03 -17.27 -27.46
CA ASN A 90 -46.92 -16.16 -27.80
C ASN A 90 -46.61 -14.97 -26.88
N ARG A 91 -45.94 -13.95 -27.42
CA ARG A 91 -45.59 -12.71 -26.71
C ARG A 91 -46.62 -11.62 -26.97
N SER A 92 -47.22 -11.08 -25.91
CA SER A 92 -48.02 -9.86 -25.97
C SER A 92 -47.16 -8.65 -26.36
N GLU A 93 -47.79 -7.53 -26.71
CA GLU A 93 -47.07 -6.27 -26.94
C GLU A 93 -46.28 -5.84 -25.70
N PHE A 94 -46.86 -6.01 -24.50
CA PHE A 94 -46.19 -5.75 -23.23
C PHE A 94 -44.94 -6.63 -23.04
N ASP A 95 -45.01 -7.91 -23.38
CA ASP A 95 -43.84 -8.81 -23.30
C ASP A 95 -42.71 -8.33 -24.22
N GLN A 96 -43.04 -7.82 -25.42
CA GLN A 96 -42.06 -7.31 -26.37
C GLN A 96 -41.41 -6.01 -25.88
N GLN A 97 -42.21 -5.07 -25.34
CA GLN A 97 -41.70 -3.84 -24.74
C GLN A 97 -40.80 -4.13 -23.53
N ARG A 98 -41.22 -5.06 -22.66
CA ARG A 98 -40.45 -5.49 -21.50
C ARG A 98 -39.15 -6.20 -21.90
N LEU A 99 -39.20 -7.06 -22.90
CA LEU A 99 -38.01 -7.72 -23.46
C LEU A 99 -36.99 -6.69 -23.94
N TYR A 100 -37.42 -5.68 -24.70
CA TYR A 100 -36.54 -4.60 -25.16
C TYR A 100 -35.92 -3.83 -23.99
N TYR A 101 -36.75 -3.41 -23.02
CA TYR A 101 -36.29 -2.66 -21.85
C TYR A 101 -35.24 -3.45 -21.05
N LEU A 102 -35.54 -4.69 -20.68
CA LEU A 102 -34.65 -5.53 -19.87
C LEU A 102 -33.34 -5.85 -20.60
N SER A 103 -33.40 -6.16 -21.90
CA SER A 103 -32.21 -6.42 -22.71
C SER A 103 -31.29 -5.20 -22.77
N ARG A 104 -31.86 -3.99 -22.88
CA ARG A 104 -31.08 -2.75 -22.90
C ARG A 104 -30.53 -2.37 -21.53
N MET A 105 -31.28 -2.61 -20.45
CA MET A 105 -30.85 -2.26 -19.10
C MET A 105 -29.81 -3.23 -18.54
N GLY A 106 -29.96 -4.54 -18.75
CA GLY A 106 -29.01 -5.54 -18.27
C GLY A 106 -27.60 -5.38 -18.87
N LEU A 107 -27.50 -4.80 -20.07
CA LEU A 107 -26.22 -4.52 -20.75
C LEU A 107 -25.53 -3.24 -20.27
N ARG A 108 -26.19 -2.41 -19.44
CA ARG A 108 -25.61 -1.18 -18.89
C ARG A 108 -24.81 -1.48 -17.62
N LEU A 109 -23.79 -2.32 -17.74
CA LEU A 109 -22.82 -2.53 -16.68
C LEU A 109 -21.67 -1.53 -16.86
N SER A 110 -21.27 -0.91 -15.75
CA SER A 110 -20.01 -0.16 -15.72
C SER A 110 -18.83 -1.13 -15.89
N PRO A 111 -17.66 -0.63 -16.33
CA PRO A 111 -16.42 -1.38 -16.22
C PRO A 111 -16.24 -1.92 -14.79
N PHE A 112 -15.58 -3.07 -14.67
CA PHE A 112 -15.28 -3.62 -13.36
C PHE A 112 -14.44 -2.62 -12.54
N PRO A 113 -14.68 -2.52 -11.23
CA PRO A 113 -13.94 -1.59 -10.40
C PRO A 113 -12.46 -1.99 -10.30
N ARG A 114 -11.57 -0.98 -10.35
CA ARG A 114 -10.14 -1.19 -10.14
C ARG A 114 -9.82 -1.31 -8.65
N ILE A 115 -8.87 -2.16 -8.33
CA ILE A 115 -8.31 -2.32 -6.98
C ILE A 115 -7.47 -1.09 -6.62
N ASN A 116 -7.57 -0.61 -5.38
CA ASN A 116 -6.78 0.49 -4.87
C ASN A 116 -5.43 0.00 -4.36
N ASP A 117 -4.42 0.11 -5.22
CA ASP A 117 -3.03 -0.28 -4.96
C ASP A 117 -2.12 0.90 -4.57
N ARG A 118 -2.69 2.08 -4.33
CA ARG A 118 -1.95 3.33 -4.07
C ARG A 118 -0.91 3.17 -2.97
N THR A 119 -1.29 2.66 -1.81
CA THR A 119 -0.34 2.51 -0.69
C THR A 119 0.73 1.47 -1.01
N TYR A 120 0.36 0.36 -1.64
CA TYR A 120 1.31 -0.69 -2.02
C TYR A 120 2.34 -0.18 -3.02
N GLU A 121 1.92 0.48 -4.10
CA GLU A 121 2.82 1.02 -5.11
C GLU A 121 3.70 2.14 -4.55
N GLN A 122 3.19 2.95 -3.61
CA GLN A 122 4.01 3.91 -2.87
C GLN A 122 5.10 3.21 -2.05
N MET A 123 4.74 2.17 -1.28
CA MET A 123 5.72 1.42 -0.47
C MET A 123 6.76 0.72 -1.34
N LYS A 124 6.33 0.10 -2.44
CA LYS A 124 7.19 -0.59 -3.41
C LYS A 124 8.18 0.39 -4.06
N SER A 125 7.67 1.51 -4.57
CA SER A 125 8.49 2.54 -5.25
C SER A 125 9.50 3.21 -4.30
N SER A 126 9.16 3.32 -3.01
CA SER A 126 10.04 3.90 -1.99
C SER A 126 10.95 2.90 -1.28
N GLY A 127 10.89 1.60 -1.64
CA GLY A 127 11.64 0.54 -0.95
C GLY A 127 11.16 0.28 0.49
N ASN A 128 9.99 0.80 0.86
CA ASN A 128 9.44 0.74 2.22
C ASN A 128 8.67 -0.56 2.49
N LEU A 129 8.52 -1.46 1.52
CA LEU A 129 7.96 -2.80 1.79
C LEU A 129 8.78 -3.56 2.85
N ARG A 130 10.10 -3.32 2.92
CA ARG A 130 10.98 -3.89 3.95
C ARG A 130 10.63 -3.46 5.38
N LEU A 131 9.85 -2.39 5.53
CA LEU A 131 9.44 -1.90 6.85
C LEU A 131 8.43 -2.84 7.51
N ILE A 132 7.74 -3.69 6.75
CA ILE A 132 6.83 -4.71 7.31
C ILE A 132 7.68 -5.75 8.04
N HIS A 133 7.70 -5.66 9.38
CA HIS A 133 8.61 -6.47 10.20
C HIS A 133 8.20 -7.95 10.26
N ASP A 134 6.91 -8.24 10.18
CA ASP A 134 6.39 -9.61 10.14
C ASP A 134 6.45 -10.14 8.71
N SER A 135 7.38 -11.06 8.45
CA SER A 135 7.60 -11.61 7.10
C SER A 135 6.36 -12.30 6.52
N LYS A 136 5.57 -12.96 7.37
CA LYS A 136 4.32 -13.60 6.93
C LYS A 136 3.31 -12.57 6.40
N THR A 137 3.15 -11.46 7.12
CA THR A 137 2.29 -10.34 6.67
C THR A 137 2.84 -9.73 5.39
N ALA A 138 4.16 -9.51 5.29
CA ALA A 138 4.78 -8.98 4.08
C ALA A 138 4.52 -9.88 2.85
N ASP A 139 4.66 -11.20 3.02
CA ASP A 139 4.38 -12.19 1.98
C ASP A 139 2.91 -12.19 1.57
N GLN A 140 1.99 -12.09 2.54
CA GLN A 140 0.55 -12.02 2.27
C GLN A 140 0.16 -10.76 1.50
N VAL A 141 0.69 -9.61 1.90
CA VAL A 141 0.48 -8.33 1.19
C VAL A 141 1.00 -8.43 -0.24
N THR A 142 2.22 -8.92 -0.42
CA THR A 142 2.84 -9.08 -1.75
C THR A 142 2.03 -10.02 -2.63
N LYS A 143 1.59 -11.17 -2.08
CA LYS A 143 0.75 -12.14 -2.80
C LYS A 143 -0.59 -11.56 -3.21
N TYR A 144 -1.24 -10.80 -2.32
CA TYR A 144 -2.50 -10.14 -2.63
C TYR A 144 -2.35 -9.19 -3.82
N TYR A 145 -1.37 -8.28 -3.79
CA TYR A 145 -1.18 -7.30 -4.86
C TYR A 145 -0.61 -7.90 -6.16
N PHE A 146 0.13 -9.02 -6.08
CA PHE A 146 0.48 -9.80 -7.26
C PHE A 146 -0.77 -10.32 -7.97
N ASN A 147 -1.68 -10.98 -7.24
CA ASN A 147 -2.92 -11.50 -7.81
C ASN A 147 -3.86 -10.38 -8.30
N ALA A 148 -3.92 -9.26 -7.56
CA ALA A 148 -4.70 -8.08 -7.93
C ALA A 148 -4.26 -7.51 -9.30
N ASN A 149 -2.95 -7.42 -9.53
CA ASN A 149 -2.41 -6.93 -10.79
C ASN A 149 -2.72 -7.88 -11.96
N GLU A 150 -2.62 -9.21 -11.75
CA GLU A 150 -3.02 -10.18 -12.78
C GLU A 150 -4.50 -10.05 -13.15
N PHE A 151 -5.37 -9.78 -12.17
CA PHE A 151 -6.80 -9.55 -12.42
C PHE A 151 -7.03 -8.35 -13.34
N VAL A 152 -6.39 -7.20 -13.05
CA VAL A 152 -6.53 -5.97 -13.85
C VAL A 152 -6.03 -6.15 -15.30
N VAL A 153 -4.89 -6.83 -15.50
CA VAL A 153 -4.34 -7.08 -16.84
C VAL A 153 -5.29 -7.89 -17.72
N ASN A 154 -6.01 -8.85 -17.13
CA ASN A 154 -6.96 -9.67 -17.88
C ASN A 154 -8.23 -8.90 -18.26
N GLU A 155 -8.67 -7.92 -17.47
CA GLU A 155 -9.84 -7.08 -17.80
C GLU A 155 -9.55 -6.09 -18.93
N ASP A 156 -8.36 -5.49 -18.99
CA ASP A 156 -8.00 -4.54 -20.05
C ASP A 156 -7.84 -5.21 -21.44
N GLN A 157 -7.87 -6.55 -21.52
CA GLN A 157 -7.77 -7.34 -22.76
C GLN A 157 -9.11 -7.84 -23.32
N THR A 158 -10.22 -7.67 -22.59
CA THR A 158 -11.57 -8.12 -22.98
C THR A 158 -12.50 -6.96 -23.32
#